data_AF-G9KV33-F1
#
_entry.id   AF-G9KV33-F1
#
_cell.length_a   1.000
_cell.length_b   1.000
_cell.length_c   1.000
_cell.angle_alpha   90.00
_cell.angle_beta   90.00
_cell.angle_gamma   90.00
#
_symmetry.space_group_name_H-M   'P 1'
#
loop_
_entity.id
_entity.type
_entity.pdbx_description
1 polymer ?
#
loop_
_entity_poly.entity_id
_entity_poly.type
_entity_poly.pdbx_seq_one_letter_code
_entity_poly.pdbx_strand_id
1 'polypeptide(L)'
;HDFRAKCRNMEHALREKAKAFWAMRRSYEAIAKHNQVEAAWLEGRIRQEFDKLREFLRVEEQAILDAMAEEARQKQRLVEEKMKRLAEDTEALAQEIERLQVEMKEDDVSFLMKHKSRKRRLFCTMEPEPVQPGMLIDICKYLDSLQYRVWRKMVTSVESVPFSFDPNTAAGWLSVSDDLTSVTNHGYRMQVENPERFSSAPCLLGSCVFSQGSHTWEVDLGGLPSWRVGVVRLRQDTGAEGHS
;
A
#
# COMPACT_ATOMS: atom_id res chain seq x y z
N HIS A 1 -41.46 6.80 69.50
CA HIS A 1 -41.17 6.65 68.05
C HIS A 1 -39.67 6.67 67.82
N ASP A 2 -39.16 5.64 67.15
CA ASP A 2 -37.75 5.24 67.13
C ASP A 2 -36.91 5.99 66.08
N PHE A 3 -36.61 7.27 66.36
CA PHE A 3 -35.75 8.10 65.51
C PHE A 3 -34.32 7.56 65.38
N ARG A 4 -33.81 6.85 66.40
CA ARG A 4 -32.45 6.29 66.38
C ARG A 4 -32.32 5.13 65.39
N ALA A 5 -33.31 4.25 65.29
CA ALA A 5 -33.32 3.21 64.24
C ALA A 5 -33.39 3.82 62.83
N LYS A 6 -34.18 4.88 62.64
CA LYS A 6 -34.24 5.59 61.35
C LYS A 6 -32.88 6.18 60.94
N CYS A 7 -32.13 6.77 61.89
CA CYS A 7 -30.79 7.27 61.63
C CYS A 7 -29.80 6.16 61.26
N ARG A 8 -29.84 5.01 61.96
CA ARG A 8 -28.99 3.84 61.63
C ARG A 8 -29.27 3.29 60.23
N ASN A 9 -30.55 3.23 59.84
CA ASN A 9 -30.92 2.80 58.49
C ASN A 9 -30.42 3.78 57.42
N MET A 10 -30.50 5.09 57.69
CA MET A 10 -29.96 6.12 56.78
C MET A 10 -28.43 6.03 56.66
N GLU A 11 -27.72 5.84 57.77
CA GLU A 11 -26.27 5.66 57.79
C GLU A 11 -25.86 4.43 56.96
N HIS A 12 -26.55 3.30 57.14
CA HIS A 12 -26.32 2.10 56.34
C HIS A 12 -26.55 2.36 54.84
N ALA A 13 -27.64 3.03 54.47
CA ALA A 13 -27.92 3.38 53.09
C ALA A 13 -26.84 4.29 52.47
N LEU A 14 -26.31 5.25 53.24
CA LEU A 14 -25.21 6.11 52.80
C LEU A 14 -23.90 5.33 52.62
N ARG A 15 -23.60 4.38 53.51
CA ARG A 15 -22.43 3.49 53.37
C ARG A 15 -22.52 2.63 52.11
N GLU A 16 -23.68 2.04 51.81
CA GLU A 16 -23.88 1.27 50.57
C GLU A 16 -23.78 2.15 49.32
N LYS A 17 -24.37 3.36 49.35
CA LYS A 17 -24.16 4.34 48.27
C LYS A 17 -22.68 4.66 48.08
N ALA A 18 -21.95 4.94 49.15
CA ALA A 18 -20.52 5.23 49.07
C ALA A 18 -19.74 4.07 48.42
N LYS A 19 -20.03 2.82 48.79
CA LYS A 19 -19.44 1.64 48.14
C LYS A 19 -19.74 1.59 46.63
N ALA A 20 -20.97 1.88 46.23
CA ALA A 20 -21.37 1.93 44.82
C ALA A 20 -20.60 3.03 44.05
N PHE A 21 -20.47 4.23 44.63
CA PHE A 21 -19.64 5.30 44.05
C PHE A 21 -18.17 4.89 43.91
N TRP A 22 -17.61 4.21 44.91
CA TRP A 22 -16.24 3.70 44.85
C TRP A 22 -16.05 2.63 43.76
N ALA A 23 -17.00 1.70 43.62
CA ALA A 23 -16.97 0.70 42.55
C ALA A 23 -17.05 1.36 41.17
N MET A 24 -17.96 2.32 40.99
CA MET A 24 -18.11 3.06 39.74
C MET A 24 -16.85 3.85 39.38
N ARG A 25 -16.23 4.52 40.36
CA ARG A 25 -14.95 5.23 40.15
C ARG A 25 -13.86 4.27 39.66
N ARG A 26 -13.75 3.07 40.24
CA ARG A 26 -12.79 2.06 39.78
C ARG A 26 -13.06 1.59 38.36
N SER A 27 -14.34 1.43 37.99
CA SER A 27 -14.73 1.07 36.62
C SER A 27 -14.27 2.14 35.62
N TYR A 28 -14.52 3.43 35.90
CA TYR A 28 -14.01 4.54 35.08
C TYR A 28 -12.47 4.61 35.03
N GLU A 29 -11.77 4.38 36.14
CA GLU A 29 -10.31 4.33 36.16
C GLU A 29 -9.77 3.17 35.30
N ALA A 30 -10.46 2.02 35.26
CA ALA A 30 -10.11 0.89 34.41
C ALA A 30 -10.36 1.19 32.92
N ILE A 31 -11.51 1.80 32.59
CA ILE A 31 -11.83 2.25 31.22
C ILE A 31 -10.79 3.27 30.73
N ALA A 32 -10.42 4.24 31.54
CA ALA A 32 -9.43 5.25 31.16
C ALA A 32 -8.07 4.63 30.83
N LYS A 33 -7.61 3.66 31.63
CA LYS A 33 -6.36 2.92 31.36
C LYS A 33 -6.46 2.07 30.11
N HIS A 34 -7.58 1.38 29.91
CA HIS A 34 -7.83 0.58 28.73
C HIS A 34 -7.79 1.42 27.46
N ASN A 35 -8.52 2.53 27.43
CA ASN A 35 -8.56 3.45 26.29
C ASN A 35 -7.17 4.01 25.97
N GLN A 36 -6.33 4.30 26.98
CA GLN A 36 -4.96 4.75 26.73
C GLN A 36 -4.11 3.68 26.04
N VAL A 37 -4.21 2.43 26.49
CA VAL A 37 -3.47 1.30 25.89
C VAL A 37 -3.98 1.02 24.48
N GLU A 38 -5.30 0.96 24.29
CA GLU A 38 -5.91 0.74 22.98
C GLU A 38 -5.61 1.86 22.00
N ALA A 39 -5.63 3.12 22.43
CA ALA A 39 -5.29 4.25 21.58
C ALA A 39 -3.84 4.18 21.09
N ALA A 40 -2.90 3.86 21.98
CA ALA A 40 -1.48 3.72 21.61
C ALA A 40 -1.27 2.53 20.66
N TRP A 41 -1.94 1.41 20.92
CA TRP A 41 -1.91 0.24 20.03
C TRP A 41 -2.51 0.56 18.65
N LEU A 42 -3.69 1.19 18.60
CA LEU A 42 -4.38 1.58 17.37
C LEU A 42 -3.55 2.56 16.55
N GLU A 43 -2.94 3.54 17.20
CA GLU A 43 -2.05 4.50 16.56
C GLU A 43 -0.84 3.79 15.90
N GLY A 44 -0.23 2.85 16.62
CA GLY A 44 0.83 2.00 16.08
C GLY A 44 0.38 1.18 14.87
N ARG A 45 -0.82 0.58 14.95
CA ARG A 45 -1.38 -0.23 13.87
C ARG A 45 -1.71 0.59 12.62
N ILE A 46 -2.34 1.75 12.79
CA ILE A 46 -2.59 2.69 11.70
C ILE A 46 -1.27 3.07 11.01
N ARG A 47 -0.23 3.41 11.78
CA ARG A 47 1.09 3.70 11.21
C ARG A 47 1.64 2.54 10.37
N GLN A 48 1.57 1.31 10.88
CA GLN A 48 2.04 0.13 10.14
C GLN A 48 1.31 -0.06 8.81
N GLU A 49 -0.02 0.09 8.76
CA GLU A 49 -0.77 -0.03 7.51
C GLU A 49 -0.39 1.05 6.50
N PHE A 50 -0.21 2.30 6.97
CA PHE A 50 0.29 3.38 6.11
C PHE A 50 1.73 3.17 5.64
N ASP A 51 2.58 2.58 6.47
CA ASP A 51 3.96 2.29 6.09
C ASP A 51 4.06 1.21 5.01
N LYS A 52 3.16 0.21 5.01
CA LYS A 52 3.05 -0.74 3.88
C LYS A 52 2.73 -0.03 2.56
N LEU A 53 1.79 0.91 2.58
CA LEU A 53 1.43 1.70 1.39
C LEU A 53 2.57 2.60 0.91
N ARG A 54 3.29 3.24 1.85
CA ARG A 54 4.46 4.06 1.54
C ARG A 54 5.59 3.22 0.95
N GLU A 55 5.82 2.03 1.48
CA GLU A 55 6.84 1.13 0.96
C GLU A 55 6.52 0.66 -0.46
N PHE A 56 5.25 0.31 -0.72
CA PHE A 56 4.79 0.03 -2.08
C PHE A 56 5.09 1.18 -3.05
N LEU A 57 4.79 2.42 -2.64
CA LEU A 57 5.06 3.60 -3.46
C LEU A 57 6.55 3.80 -3.74
N ARG A 58 7.41 3.60 -2.74
CA ARG A 58 8.87 3.70 -2.90
C ARG A 58 9.40 2.66 -3.88
N VAL A 59 8.93 1.42 -3.77
CA VAL A 59 9.34 0.33 -4.65
C VAL A 59 8.90 0.60 -6.09
N GLU A 60 7.66 1.03 -6.31
CA GLU A 60 7.16 1.37 -7.65
C GLU A 60 7.87 2.60 -8.23
N GLU A 61 8.12 3.65 -7.44
CA GLU A 61 8.90 4.82 -7.86
C GLU A 61 10.30 4.40 -8.32
N GLN A 62 11.01 3.62 -7.51
CA GLN A 62 12.36 3.16 -7.82
C GLN A 62 12.37 2.28 -9.08
N ALA A 63 11.42 1.35 -9.21
CA ALA A 63 11.33 0.48 -10.39
C ALA A 63 11.14 1.27 -11.69
N ILE A 64 10.36 2.36 -11.64
CA ILE A 64 10.14 3.24 -12.79
C ILE A 64 11.40 4.04 -13.11
N LEU A 65 12.08 4.58 -12.10
CA LEU A 65 13.35 5.30 -12.27
C LEU A 65 14.46 4.40 -12.83
N ASP A 66 14.57 3.17 -12.35
CA ASP A 66 15.55 2.19 -12.85
C ASP A 66 15.28 1.83 -14.31
N ALA A 67 14.01 1.58 -14.67
CA ALA A 67 13.63 1.31 -16.04
C ALA A 67 13.89 2.49 -16.98
N MET A 68 13.77 3.73 -16.50
CA MET A 68 14.11 4.95 -17.25
C MET A 68 15.63 5.10 -17.39
N ALA A 69 16.38 4.88 -16.33
CA ALA A 69 17.84 4.96 -16.33
C ALA A 69 18.47 3.93 -17.29
N GLU A 70 17.94 2.71 -17.36
CA GLU A 70 18.43 1.72 -18.32
C GLU A 70 18.08 2.10 -19.76
N GLU A 71 16.89 2.63 -20.03
CA GLU A 71 16.56 3.15 -21.36
C GLU A 71 17.53 4.29 -21.76
N ALA A 72 17.76 5.25 -20.86
CA ALA A 72 18.68 6.36 -21.10
C ALA A 72 20.10 5.85 -21.40
N ARG A 73 20.60 4.86 -20.63
CA ARG A 73 21.89 4.21 -20.87
C ARG A 73 21.94 3.53 -22.24
N GLN A 74 20.88 2.84 -22.65
CA GLN A 74 20.80 2.18 -23.95
C GLN A 74 20.83 3.18 -25.10
N LYS A 75 20.03 4.25 -25.03
CA LYS A 75 20.03 5.31 -26.05
C LYS A 75 21.39 6.00 -26.15
N GLN A 76 22.01 6.31 -25.02
CA GLN A 76 23.33 6.95 -24.98
C GLN A 76 24.40 6.09 -25.63
N ARG A 77 24.48 4.80 -25.30
CA ARG A 77 25.42 3.85 -25.93
C ARG A 77 25.25 3.81 -27.46
N LEU A 78 24.00 3.75 -27.92
CA LEU A 78 23.71 3.70 -29.35
C LEU A 78 24.15 4.98 -30.08
N VAL A 79 23.92 6.16 -29.47
CA VAL A 79 24.38 7.44 -30.02
C VAL A 79 25.90 7.51 -30.08
N GLU A 80 26.59 7.09 -29.01
CA GLU A 80 28.06 7.06 -28.96
C GLU A 80 28.65 6.14 -30.03
N GLU A 81 28.09 4.95 -30.24
CA GLU A 81 28.52 4.03 -31.29
C GLU A 81 28.32 4.62 -32.69
N LYS A 82 27.16 5.23 -32.95
CA LYS A 82 26.88 5.89 -34.24
C LYS A 82 27.81 7.09 -34.47
N MET A 83 28.06 7.91 -33.44
CA MET A 83 28.97 9.05 -33.52
C MET A 83 30.41 8.60 -33.80
N LYS A 84 30.86 7.51 -33.16
CA LYS A 84 32.19 6.93 -33.40
C LYS A 84 32.34 6.44 -34.84
N ARG A 85 31.37 5.69 -35.37
CA ARG A 85 31.39 5.24 -36.77
C ARG A 85 31.43 6.41 -37.75
N LEU A 86 30.59 7.43 -37.53
CA LEU A 86 30.61 8.63 -38.36
C LEU A 86 31.95 9.37 -38.30
N ALA A 87 32.62 9.41 -37.14
CA ALA A 87 33.95 9.98 -37.02
C ALA A 87 35.01 9.18 -37.81
N GLU A 88 34.97 7.85 -37.74
CA GLU A 88 35.85 6.96 -38.52
C GLU A 88 35.61 7.11 -40.04
N ASP A 89 34.36 7.18 -40.47
CA ASP A 89 33.99 7.38 -41.88
C ASP A 89 34.41 8.78 -42.37
N THR A 90 34.27 9.81 -41.54
CA THR A 90 34.69 11.18 -41.85
C THR A 90 36.21 11.27 -42.02
N GLU A 91 36.97 10.60 -41.16
CA GLU A 91 38.43 10.54 -41.25
C GLU A 91 38.88 9.77 -42.51
N ALA A 92 38.24 8.63 -42.82
CA ALA A 92 38.52 7.88 -44.03
C ALA A 92 38.25 8.70 -45.31
N LEU A 93 37.17 9.48 -45.31
CA LEU A 93 36.85 10.42 -46.37
C LEU A 93 37.91 11.52 -46.52
N ALA A 94 38.35 12.11 -45.41
CA ALA A 94 39.41 13.13 -45.41
C ALA A 94 40.72 12.60 -46.00
N GLN A 95 41.12 11.39 -45.63
CA GLN A 95 42.31 10.73 -46.17
C GLN A 95 42.20 10.43 -47.67
N GLU A 96 41.01 10.04 -48.18
CA GLU A 96 40.83 9.85 -49.62
C GLU A 96 40.84 11.19 -50.37
N ILE A 97 40.30 12.27 -49.79
CA ILE A 97 40.40 13.62 -50.36
C ILE A 97 41.88 14.05 -50.49
N GLU A 98 42.68 13.88 -49.44
CA GLU A 98 44.12 14.18 -49.48
C GLU A 98 44.84 13.35 -50.55
N ARG A 99 44.54 12.05 -50.62
CA ARG A 99 45.12 11.15 -51.63
C ARG A 99 44.80 11.63 -53.04
N LEU A 100 43.55 12.01 -53.31
CA LEU A 100 43.16 12.57 -54.61
C LEU A 100 43.92 13.86 -54.92
N GLN A 101 44.09 14.75 -53.94
CA GLN A 101 44.85 16.00 -54.11
C GLN A 101 46.32 15.75 -54.44
N VAL A 102 46.95 14.70 -53.88
CA VAL A 102 48.31 14.30 -54.21
C VAL A 102 48.37 13.69 -55.61
N GLU A 103 47.47 12.75 -55.93
CA GLU A 103 47.42 12.13 -57.26
C GLU A 103 47.21 13.19 -58.36
N MET A 104 46.42 14.24 -58.12
CA MET A 104 46.20 15.36 -59.05
C MET A 104 47.44 16.20 -59.36
N LYS A 105 48.52 16.08 -58.57
CA LYS A 105 49.79 16.78 -58.80
C LYS A 105 50.83 15.92 -59.53
N GLU A 106 50.51 14.66 -59.84
CA GLU A 106 51.39 13.75 -60.56
C GLU A 106 51.43 14.04 -62.06
N ASP A 107 52.40 13.45 -62.78
CA ASP A 107 52.47 13.52 -64.23
C ASP A 107 51.29 12.79 -64.91
N ASP A 108 50.96 13.18 -66.14
CA ASP A 108 49.78 12.70 -66.87
C ASP A 108 49.73 11.17 -67.03
N VAL A 109 50.89 10.52 -67.22
CA VAL A 109 50.96 9.07 -67.44
C VAL A 109 50.70 8.34 -66.12
N SER A 110 51.35 8.74 -65.04
CA SER A 110 51.13 8.18 -63.69
C SER A 110 49.69 8.37 -63.22
N PHE A 111 49.12 9.56 -63.46
CA PHE A 111 47.73 9.90 -63.12
C PHE A 111 46.74 8.99 -63.87
N LEU A 112 46.93 8.79 -65.18
CA LEU A 112 46.06 7.95 -66.01
C LEU A 112 46.14 6.47 -65.62
N MET A 113 47.33 5.95 -65.30
CA MET A 113 47.52 4.55 -64.92
C MET A 113 46.75 4.17 -63.64
N LYS A 114 46.53 5.13 -62.73
CA LYS A 114 45.79 4.92 -61.46
C LYS A 114 44.27 5.04 -61.59
N HIS A 115 43.73 5.51 -62.73
CA HIS A 115 42.32 5.83 -62.92
C HIS A 115 41.37 4.68 -62.54
N LYS A 116 41.66 3.45 -63.01
CA LYS A 116 40.79 2.28 -62.77
C LYS A 116 40.69 1.92 -61.29
N SER A 117 41.79 2.10 -60.54
CA SER A 117 41.83 1.86 -59.10
C SER A 117 41.12 2.97 -58.33
N ARG A 118 41.36 4.23 -58.69
CA ARG A 118 40.67 5.39 -58.13
C ARG A 118 39.15 5.27 -58.26
N LYS A 119 38.66 4.97 -59.47
CA LYS A 119 37.22 4.82 -59.73
C LYS A 119 36.57 3.76 -58.85
N ARG A 120 37.26 2.64 -58.57
CA ARG A 120 36.74 1.60 -57.66
C ARG A 120 36.68 2.06 -56.21
N ARG A 121 37.70 2.76 -55.72
CA ARG A 121 37.73 3.25 -54.33
C ARG A 121 36.62 4.26 -54.07
N LEU A 122 36.43 5.22 -54.98
CA LEU A 122 35.39 6.26 -54.88
C LEU A 122 33.97 5.70 -55.01
N PHE A 123 33.80 4.59 -55.72
CA PHE A 123 32.49 3.94 -55.83
C PHE A 123 32.05 3.27 -54.52
N CYS A 124 32.98 2.99 -53.61
CA CYS A 124 32.71 2.33 -52.33
C CYS A 124 32.48 3.31 -51.17
N THR A 125 32.38 4.61 -51.43
CA THR A 125 32.13 5.61 -50.40
C THR A 125 30.67 5.54 -49.94
N MET A 126 30.45 5.15 -48.69
CA MET A 126 29.11 5.06 -48.11
C MET A 126 28.56 6.44 -47.73
N GLU A 127 27.26 6.63 -47.93
CA GLU A 127 26.50 7.78 -47.44
C GLU A 127 26.17 7.60 -45.95
N PRO A 128 26.15 8.69 -45.16
CA PRO A 128 25.77 8.60 -43.76
C PRO A 128 24.28 8.22 -43.61
N GLU A 129 24.00 7.28 -42.71
CA GLU A 129 22.61 6.90 -42.40
C GLU A 129 21.87 8.06 -41.70
N PRO A 130 20.59 8.32 -42.05
CA PRO A 130 19.78 9.33 -41.38
C PRO A 130 19.45 8.90 -39.94
N VAL A 131 19.19 9.89 -39.08
CA VAL A 131 18.74 9.65 -37.71
C VAL A 131 17.43 8.88 -37.73
N GLN A 132 17.40 7.72 -37.06
CA GLN A 132 16.22 6.86 -37.02
C GLN A 132 15.25 7.26 -35.89
N PRO A 133 13.95 6.96 -36.03
CA PRO A 133 12.99 7.10 -34.94
C PRO A 133 13.37 6.24 -33.73
N GLY A 134 12.98 6.69 -32.52
CA GLY A 134 13.24 5.94 -31.30
C GLY A 134 14.66 6.08 -30.74
N MET A 135 15.44 7.06 -31.19
CA MET A 135 16.76 7.38 -30.60
C MET A 135 16.67 8.17 -29.29
N LEU A 136 15.51 8.80 -29.03
CA LEU A 136 15.23 9.57 -27.82
C LEU A 136 14.54 8.71 -26.75
N ILE A 137 14.59 9.19 -25.50
CA ILE A 137 13.86 8.60 -24.38
C ILE A 137 12.35 8.78 -24.60
N ASP A 138 11.58 7.72 -24.43
CA ASP A 138 10.12 7.77 -24.50
C ASP A 138 9.52 8.37 -23.22
N ILE A 139 9.35 9.68 -23.20
CA ILE A 139 8.76 10.40 -22.05
C ILE A 139 7.34 9.90 -21.74
N CYS A 140 6.55 9.58 -22.76
CA CYS A 140 5.16 9.18 -22.60
C CYS A 140 5.07 7.83 -21.87
N LYS A 141 5.94 6.87 -22.20
CA LYS A 141 6.02 5.57 -21.51
C LYS A 141 6.12 5.70 -19.98
N TYR A 142 6.84 6.72 -19.48
CA TYR A 142 7.09 6.91 -18.05
C TYR A 142 6.08 7.83 -17.35
N LEU A 143 5.63 8.90 -18.01
CA LEU A 143 4.74 9.89 -17.40
C LEU A 143 3.26 9.69 -17.71
N ASP A 144 2.92 8.97 -18.79
CA ASP A 144 1.53 8.78 -19.17
C ASP A 144 0.76 8.08 -18.05
N SER A 145 -0.24 8.81 -17.54
CA SER A 145 -1.16 8.37 -16.50
C SER A 145 -0.46 7.73 -15.29
N LEU A 146 0.75 8.20 -14.95
CA LEU A 146 1.64 7.57 -13.97
C LEU A 146 0.94 7.33 -12.62
N GLN A 147 0.37 8.39 -12.03
CA GLN A 147 -0.33 8.31 -10.75
C GLN A 147 -1.47 7.28 -10.79
N TYR A 148 -2.22 7.26 -11.88
CA TYR A 148 -3.34 6.35 -12.04
C TYR A 148 -2.88 4.89 -12.19
N ARG A 149 -1.81 4.63 -12.95
CA ARG A 149 -1.22 3.30 -13.11
C ARG A 149 -0.71 2.75 -11.79
N VAL A 150 0.02 3.57 -11.02
CA VAL A 150 0.54 3.21 -9.69
C VAL A 150 -0.61 2.97 -8.71
N TRP A 151 -1.60 3.86 -8.66
CA TRP A 151 -2.79 3.69 -7.83
C TRP A 151 -3.57 2.42 -8.17
N ARG A 152 -3.78 2.14 -9.45
CA ARG A 152 -4.49 0.92 -9.89
C ARG A 152 -3.75 -0.34 -9.44
N LYS A 153 -2.42 -0.39 -9.62
CA LYS A 153 -1.60 -1.49 -9.12
C LYS A 153 -1.72 -1.64 -7.60
N MET A 154 -1.64 -0.53 -6.87
CA MET A 154 -1.77 -0.53 -5.41
C MET A 154 -3.10 -1.15 -4.97
N VAL A 155 -4.21 -0.72 -5.58
CA VAL A 155 -5.54 -1.26 -5.28
C VAL A 155 -5.62 -2.76 -5.55
N THR A 156 -5.00 -3.24 -6.63
CA THR A 156 -4.98 -4.69 -6.93
C THR A 156 -4.09 -5.50 -5.98
N SER A 157 -3.15 -4.86 -5.28
CA SER A 157 -2.25 -5.51 -4.33
C SER A 157 -2.76 -5.48 -2.89
N VAL A 158 -3.75 -4.64 -2.58
CA VAL A 158 -4.36 -4.56 -1.25
C VAL A 158 -5.55 -5.50 -1.19
N GLU A 159 -5.52 -6.45 -0.25
CA GLU A 159 -6.67 -7.31 0.03
C GLU A 159 -7.78 -6.48 0.68
N SER A 160 -8.94 -6.44 0.04
CA SER A 160 -10.14 -5.86 0.64
C SER A 160 -10.83 -6.94 1.47
N VAL A 161 -10.92 -6.70 2.77
CA VAL A 161 -11.74 -7.53 3.64
C VAL A 161 -13.17 -6.95 3.64
N PRO A 162 -14.17 -7.70 3.17
CA PRO A 162 -15.54 -7.19 3.05
C PRO A 162 -16.26 -7.06 4.40
N PHE A 163 -15.70 -7.65 5.46
CA PHE A 163 -16.33 -7.73 6.77
C PHE A 163 -15.27 -7.69 7.88
N SER A 164 -15.53 -6.91 8.93
CA SER A 164 -14.70 -6.88 10.13
C SER A 164 -15.55 -7.04 11.38
N PHE A 165 -14.96 -7.62 12.41
CA PHE A 165 -15.53 -7.79 13.73
C PHE A 165 -15.37 -6.52 14.57
N ASP A 166 -16.33 -6.26 15.45
CA ASP A 166 -16.27 -5.18 16.44
C ASP A 166 -15.77 -5.70 17.80
N PRO A 167 -14.52 -5.37 18.21
CA PRO A 167 -13.96 -5.81 19.48
C PRO A 167 -14.73 -5.32 20.72
N ASN A 168 -15.48 -4.22 20.61
CA ASN A 168 -16.27 -3.67 21.72
C ASN A 168 -17.48 -4.55 22.06
N THR A 169 -18.02 -5.26 21.07
CA THR A 169 -19.15 -6.17 21.29
C THR A 169 -18.71 -7.55 21.76
N ALA A 170 -17.43 -7.89 21.59
CA ALA A 170 -16.93 -9.23 21.88
C ALA A 170 -17.11 -9.60 23.35
N ALA A 171 -17.60 -10.82 23.61
CA ALA A 171 -17.63 -11.38 24.95
C ALA A 171 -16.24 -11.31 25.58
N GLY A 172 -16.16 -11.03 26.88
CA GLY A 172 -14.89 -10.66 27.51
C GLY A 172 -13.75 -11.68 27.45
N TRP A 173 -14.01 -12.93 27.06
CA TRP A 173 -12.99 -13.99 26.87
C TRP A 173 -12.69 -14.29 25.39
N LEU A 174 -13.27 -13.52 24.46
CA LEU A 174 -12.95 -13.56 23.04
C LEU A 174 -11.98 -12.43 22.70
N SER A 175 -11.06 -12.72 21.78
CA SER A 175 -10.10 -11.79 21.22
C SER A 175 -10.24 -11.74 19.71
N VAL A 176 -10.22 -10.53 19.16
CA VAL A 176 -10.26 -10.28 17.73
C VAL A 176 -8.82 -10.04 17.24
N SER A 177 -8.48 -10.53 16.05
CA SER A 177 -7.18 -10.31 15.42
C SER A 177 -6.96 -8.85 15.02
N ASP A 178 -5.69 -8.48 14.77
CA ASP A 178 -5.28 -7.11 14.41
C ASP A 178 -5.89 -6.58 13.10
N ASP A 179 -6.26 -7.48 12.19
CA ASP A 179 -6.96 -7.18 10.92
C ASP A 179 -8.48 -7.21 11.05
N LEU A 180 -8.99 -7.48 12.27
CA LEU A 180 -10.41 -7.55 12.60
C LEU A 180 -11.19 -8.66 11.89
N THR A 181 -10.51 -9.67 11.33
CA THR A 181 -11.16 -10.72 10.51
C THR A 181 -11.32 -12.05 11.22
N SER A 182 -10.59 -12.26 12.32
CA SER A 182 -10.49 -13.54 12.99
C SER A 182 -10.79 -13.40 14.47
N VAL A 183 -11.34 -14.46 15.06
CA VAL A 183 -11.72 -14.50 16.46
C VAL A 183 -11.10 -15.72 17.11
N THR A 184 -10.50 -15.51 18.27
CA THR A 184 -9.90 -16.56 19.09
C THR A 184 -10.45 -16.48 20.51
N ASN A 185 -10.43 -17.60 21.21
CA ASN A 185 -10.77 -17.64 22.63
C ASN A 185 -9.48 -17.49 23.43
N HIS A 186 -9.36 -16.38 24.16
CA HIS A 186 -8.17 -16.07 24.95
C HIS A 186 -8.15 -16.78 26.32
N GLY A 187 -9.26 -17.42 26.71
CA GLY A 187 -9.37 -18.21 27.94
C GLY A 187 -9.50 -17.40 29.24
N TYR A 188 -9.11 -16.13 29.25
CA TYR A 188 -9.28 -15.21 30.38
C TYR A 188 -10.21 -14.03 30.03
N ARG A 189 -11.00 -13.58 31.01
CA ARG A 189 -11.99 -12.51 30.84
C ARG A 189 -11.34 -11.14 31.01
N MET A 190 -11.56 -10.24 30.05
CA MET A 190 -11.24 -8.82 30.17
C MET A 190 -11.90 -8.22 31.41
N GLN A 191 -11.14 -7.41 32.14
CA GLN A 191 -11.59 -6.80 33.40
C GLN A 191 -12.32 -5.47 33.20
N VAL A 192 -12.31 -4.93 31.99
CA VAL A 192 -12.94 -3.64 31.67
C VAL A 192 -14.40 -3.89 31.36
N GLU A 193 -15.28 -3.25 32.12
CA GLU A 193 -16.72 -3.30 31.86
C GLU A 193 -17.04 -2.48 30.62
N ASN A 194 -17.77 -3.09 29.67
CA ASN A 194 -18.39 -2.40 28.56
C ASN A 194 -19.80 -2.98 28.38
N PRO A 195 -20.87 -2.16 28.50
CA PRO A 195 -22.25 -2.64 28.37
C PRO A 195 -22.58 -3.20 26.98
N GLU A 196 -21.81 -2.87 25.94
CA GLU A 196 -21.98 -3.40 24.58
C GLU A 196 -21.51 -4.85 24.45
N ARG A 197 -20.72 -5.37 25.41
CA ARG A 197 -20.19 -6.74 25.37
C ARG A 197 -21.26 -7.76 25.72
N PHE A 198 -21.23 -8.88 24.99
CA PHE A 198 -22.01 -10.05 25.40
C PHE A 198 -21.49 -10.62 26.72
N SER A 199 -22.34 -10.65 27.73
CA SER A 199 -22.00 -11.11 29.08
C SER A 199 -22.31 -12.59 29.33
N SER A 200 -23.30 -13.15 28.62
CA SER A 200 -23.85 -14.48 28.85
C SER A 200 -23.59 -15.49 27.74
N ALA A 201 -23.12 -15.04 26.57
CA ALA A 201 -22.84 -15.89 25.42
C ALA A 201 -21.49 -15.54 24.77
N PRO A 202 -20.73 -16.52 24.24
CA PRO A 202 -19.49 -16.29 23.50
C PRO A 202 -19.81 -15.74 22.11
N CYS A 203 -20.31 -14.52 22.06
CA CYS A 203 -20.73 -13.83 20.84
C CYS A 203 -19.96 -12.53 20.65
N LEU A 204 -19.95 -12.07 19.41
CA LEU A 204 -19.49 -10.76 18.99
C LEU A 204 -20.26 -10.37 17.72
N LEU A 205 -20.25 -9.09 17.37
CA LEU A 205 -20.89 -8.55 16.17
C LEU A 205 -19.85 -8.14 15.13
N GLY A 206 -20.32 -8.00 13.89
CA GLY A 206 -19.60 -7.27 12.87
C GLY A 206 -19.67 -5.77 13.10
N SER A 207 -18.71 -5.04 12.55
CA SER A 207 -18.63 -3.57 12.60
C SER A 207 -19.67 -2.88 11.70
N CYS A 208 -20.20 -3.59 10.71
CA CYS A 208 -21.10 -3.05 9.71
C CYS A 208 -22.57 -3.40 10.00
N VAL A 209 -23.44 -2.40 9.84
CA VAL A 209 -24.90 -2.55 9.90
C VAL A 209 -25.47 -2.42 8.50
N PHE A 210 -26.30 -3.39 8.10
CA PHE A 210 -26.92 -3.42 6.78
C PHE A 210 -28.38 -2.98 6.88
N SER A 211 -28.79 -2.03 6.03
CA SER A 211 -30.18 -1.55 5.96
C SER A 211 -30.88 -1.90 4.64
N GLN A 212 -30.13 -2.02 3.54
CA GLN A 212 -30.63 -2.31 2.19
C GLN A 212 -29.59 -3.09 1.37
N GLY A 213 -30.04 -3.74 0.30
CA GLY A 213 -29.18 -4.48 -0.65
C GLY A 213 -29.01 -5.97 -0.35
N SER A 214 -28.09 -6.60 -1.07
CA SER A 214 -27.71 -8.01 -0.91
C SER A 214 -26.25 -8.07 -0.44
N HIS A 215 -25.99 -8.82 0.63
CA HIS A 215 -24.67 -8.91 1.27
C HIS A 215 -24.32 -10.38 1.47
N THR A 216 -23.07 -10.75 1.19
CA THR A 216 -22.55 -12.11 1.31
C THR A 216 -21.23 -12.07 2.07
N TRP A 217 -21.06 -12.97 3.02
CA TRP A 217 -19.80 -13.20 3.73
C TRP A 217 -19.56 -14.69 3.85
N GLU A 218 -18.29 -15.06 3.91
CA GLU A 218 -17.83 -16.42 4.14
C GLU A 218 -17.05 -16.42 5.45
N VAL A 219 -17.18 -17.50 6.23
CA VAL A 219 -16.46 -17.66 7.49
C VAL A 219 -15.72 -18.97 7.43
N ASP A 220 -14.40 -18.91 7.54
CA ASP A 220 -13.61 -20.11 7.78
C ASP A 220 -13.74 -20.50 9.25
N LEU A 221 -14.30 -21.69 9.46
CA LEU A 221 -14.56 -22.26 10.78
C LEU A 221 -13.47 -23.26 11.17
N GLY A 222 -12.57 -23.58 10.24
CA GLY A 222 -11.55 -24.61 10.38
C GLY A 222 -12.15 -25.92 10.90
N GLY A 223 -11.60 -26.40 12.02
CA GLY A 223 -12.03 -27.62 12.72
C GLY A 223 -12.83 -27.37 14.00
N LEU A 224 -13.48 -26.21 14.15
CA LEU A 224 -14.16 -25.87 15.40
C LEU A 224 -15.34 -26.83 15.68
N PRO A 225 -15.39 -27.46 16.87
CA PRO A 225 -16.40 -28.47 17.19
C PRO A 225 -17.81 -27.87 17.46
N SER A 226 -17.90 -26.57 17.73
CA SER A 226 -19.17 -25.87 17.98
C SER A 226 -19.03 -24.39 17.64
N TRP A 227 -19.91 -23.91 16.76
CA TRP A 227 -19.92 -22.51 16.29
C TRP A 227 -21.34 -22.10 15.89
N ARG A 228 -21.58 -20.79 15.80
CA ARG A 228 -22.81 -20.20 15.23
C ARG A 228 -22.45 -18.95 14.44
N VAL A 229 -23.07 -18.81 13.27
CA VAL A 229 -22.98 -17.63 12.42
C VAL A 229 -24.40 -17.22 12.05
N GLY A 230 -24.68 -15.92 11.99
CA GLY A 230 -25.99 -15.41 11.64
C GLY A 230 -26.03 -13.89 11.61
N VAL A 231 -27.24 -13.37 11.43
CA VAL A 231 -27.53 -11.93 11.45
C VAL A 231 -28.37 -11.58 12.67
N VAL A 232 -28.12 -10.41 13.23
CA VAL A 232 -28.91 -9.86 14.34
C VAL A 232 -29.58 -8.57 13.93
N ARG A 233 -30.80 -8.36 14.41
CA ARG A 233 -31.47 -7.06 14.28
C ARG A 233 -31.07 -6.19 15.45
N LEU A 234 -30.46 -5.04 15.17
CA LEU A 234 -30.20 -4.03 16.20
C LEU A 234 -31.55 -3.47 16.67
N ARG A 235 -31.86 -3.64 17.95
CA ARG A 235 -32.95 -2.89 18.59
C ARG A 235 -32.33 -1.58 19.05
N GLN A 236 -32.76 -0.47 18.47
CA GLN A 236 -32.53 0.84 19.09
C GLN A 236 -33.40 0.89 20.33
N ASP A 237 -32.78 0.87 21.51
CA ASP A 237 -33.48 1.25 22.72
C ASP A 237 -33.82 2.74 22.59
N THR A 238 -35.05 3.03 22.16
CA THR A 238 -35.67 4.32 22.46
C THR A 238 -35.76 4.38 23.97
N GLY A 239 -34.88 5.20 24.58
CA GLY A 239 -34.82 5.37 26.01
C GLY A 239 -36.22 5.54 26.61
N ALA A 240 -36.61 4.57 27.43
CA ALA A 240 -37.72 4.68 28.36
C ALA A 240 -37.48 3.65 29.47
N GLU A 241 -37.00 4.18 30.60
CA GLU A 241 -37.34 3.84 31.98
C GLU A 241 -37.26 2.36 32.42
N GLY A 242 -36.60 2.16 33.56
CA GLY A 242 -36.26 0.85 34.08
C GLY A 242 -37.44 -0.08 34.29
N HIS A 243 -37.15 -1.37 34.43
CA HIS A 243 -37.55 -2.16 35.59
C HIS A 243 -36.83 -3.52 35.57
N SER A 244 -36.14 -3.77 36.70
CA SER A 244 -35.84 -5.04 37.38
C SER A 244 -35.08 -6.15 36.66
#